data_AF-A0A3N0VH90-F1
#
_entry.id   AF-A0A3N0VH90-F1
#
_cell.length_a   1.000
_cell.length_b   1.000
_cell.length_c   1.000
_cell.angle_alpha   90.00
_cell.angle_beta   90.00
_cell.angle_gamma   90.00
#
_symmetry.space_group_name_H-M   'P 1'
#
loop_
_entity.id
_entity.type
_entity.pdbx_description
1 polymer ?
#
loop_
_entity_poly.entity_id
_entity_poly.type
_entity_poly.pdbx_seq_one_letter_code
_entity_poly.pdbx_strand_id
1 'polypeptide(L)'
;MLWLIVSAPPLARAAESCQSFVVSGEVRGGESYRRIVGPGLVFGLLPSGDVGGGWSFAMGPSDSAKVGGLDYIGLVTPPYRSRLATSLDTSYGVLAQSVVEKREIEFWFLLNREDAAKAGYAVGQLIFSSPVQSEERSLEQLRALPKGKGVFRVIGGDAIAGVAAPGQPLPPDPGYPDDETLERLYGRIERIAFEVRLTVPKGYRVPETFSSQAAPCPGAWIL
;
A
#
# COMPACT_ATOMS: atom_id res chain seq x y z
N MET A 1 31.87 55.45 -9.11
CA MET A 1 31.14 54.78 -8.01
C MET A 1 30.55 53.50 -8.58
N LEU A 2 31.35 52.42 -8.60
CA LEU A 2 31.01 51.14 -9.23
C LEU A 2 30.28 50.28 -8.19
N TRP A 3 29.00 49.96 -8.45
CA TRP A 3 28.22 49.07 -7.58
C TRP A 3 28.51 47.60 -7.95
N LEU A 4 29.15 46.87 -7.04
CA LEU A 4 29.27 45.42 -7.10
C LEU A 4 27.95 44.80 -6.65
N ILE A 5 27.21 44.23 -7.59
CA ILE A 5 26.05 43.37 -7.31
C ILE A 5 26.59 42.03 -6.84
N VAL A 6 26.46 41.74 -5.54
CA VAL A 6 26.73 40.42 -4.97
C VAL A 6 25.56 39.50 -5.34
N SER A 7 25.74 38.70 -6.39
CA SER A 7 24.83 37.57 -6.67
C SER A 7 25.03 36.51 -5.58
N ALA A 8 24.07 36.41 -4.66
CA ALA A 8 23.98 35.28 -3.75
C ALA A 8 23.72 34.01 -4.59
N PRO A 9 24.50 32.92 -4.41
CA PRO A 9 24.23 31.67 -5.10
C PRO A 9 22.86 31.13 -4.68
N PRO A 10 22.11 30.52 -5.59
CA PRO A 10 20.85 29.86 -5.23
C PRO A 10 21.16 28.81 -4.16
N LEU A 11 20.43 28.88 -3.05
CA LEU A 11 20.43 27.82 -2.04
C LEU A 11 20.04 26.52 -2.74
N ALA A 12 21.03 25.67 -3.02
CA ALA A 12 20.81 24.33 -3.48
C ALA A 12 19.92 23.65 -2.43
N ARG A 13 18.65 23.40 -2.78
CA ARG A 13 17.74 22.60 -1.97
C ARG A 13 18.46 21.28 -1.73
N ALA A 14 18.87 21.02 -0.48
CA ALA A 14 19.59 19.81 -0.13
C ALA A 14 18.83 18.63 -0.72
N ALA A 15 19.48 17.86 -1.61
CA ALA A 15 18.88 16.69 -2.20
C ALA A 15 18.38 15.82 -1.04
N GLU A 16 17.07 15.58 -0.99
CA GLU A 16 16.50 14.71 0.03
C GLU A 16 17.26 13.39 -0.06
N SER A 17 17.86 12.98 1.06
CA SER A 17 18.58 11.71 1.14
C SER A 17 17.63 10.68 1.72
N CYS A 18 17.61 9.50 1.11
CA CYS A 18 16.76 8.41 1.54
C CYS A 18 17.59 7.16 1.84
N GLN A 19 16.96 6.24 2.54
CA GLN A 19 17.48 4.92 2.83
C GLN A 19 16.40 3.88 2.54
N SER A 20 16.82 2.66 2.23
CA SER A 20 15.92 1.54 2.00
C SER A 20 16.29 0.34 2.85
N PHE A 21 15.28 -0.45 3.20
CA PHE A 21 15.42 -1.69 3.93
C PHE A 21 14.33 -2.68 3.48
N VAL A 22 14.50 -3.96 3.82
CA VAL A 22 13.64 -5.05 3.35
C VAL A 22 12.97 -5.74 4.53
N VAL A 23 11.67 -6.00 4.38
CA VAL A 23 10.86 -6.85 5.25
C VAL A 23 10.43 -8.06 4.45
N SER A 24 10.54 -9.26 5.01
CA SER A 24 10.08 -10.48 4.36
C SER A 24 9.28 -11.34 5.34
N GLY A 25 8.46 -12.22 4.78
CA GLY A 25 7.62 -13.10 5.57
C GLY A 25 6.87 -14.12 4.72
N GLU A 26 6.16 -14.98 5.42
CA GLU A 26 5.23 -15.95 4.87
C GLU A 26 3.96 -15.93 5.72
N VAL A 27 2.80 -16.14 5.09
CA VAL A 27 1.51 -16.35 5.74
C VAL A 27 0.78 -17.51 5.09
N ARG A 28 0.04 -18.27 5.89
CA ARG A 28 -0.87 -19.34 5.45
C ARG A 28 -2.31 -18.95 5.74
N GLY A 29 -3.26 -19.58 5.05
CA GLY A 29 -4.69 -19.23 5.08
C GLY A 29 -5.21 -18.91 6.49
N GLY A 30 -5.80 -17.73 6.66
CA GLY A 30 -6.33 -17.24 7.94
C GLY A 30 -5.29 -16.63 8.89
N GLU A 31 -3.99 -16.77 8.65
CA GLU A 31 -2.94 -16.17 9.47
C GLU A 31 -2.76 -14.68 9.16
N SER A 32 -2.42 -13.90 10.19
CA SER A 32 -1.97 -12.52 10.03
C SER A 32 -0.46 -12.41 10.18
N TYR A 33 0.16 -11.50 9.44
CA TYR A 33 1.56 -11.11 9.65
C TYR A 33 1.63 -9.67 10.15
N ARG A 34 2.52 -9.40 11.10
CA ARG A 34 2.81 -8.05 11.59
C ARG A 34 4.29 -7.88 11.87
N ARG A 35 4.85 -6.75 11.44
CA ARG A 35 6.24 -6.38 11.70
C ARG A 35 6.36 -4.89 11.98
N ILE A 36 6.99 -4.54 13.10
CA ILE A 36 7.34 -3.14 13.40
C ILE A 36 8.43 -2.71 12.42
N VAL A 37 8.19 -1.63 11.70
CA VAL A 37 9.08 -1.11 10.65
C VAL A 37 9.61 0.29 10.96
N GLY A 38 9.33 0.82 12.15
CA GLY A 38 9.92 2.04 12.70
C GLY A 38 9.13 2.62 13.86
N PRO A 39 9.36 3.89 14.22
CA PRO A 39 8.84 4.48 15.44
C PRO A 39 7.31 4.59 15.39
N GLY A 40 6.63 3.67 16.06
CA GLY A 40 5.18 3.63 16.06
C GLY A 40 4.56 3.17 14.74
N LEU A 41 5.31 2.57 13.81
CA LEU A 41 4.80 2.13 12.50
C LEU A 41 4.92 0.60 12.36
N VAL A 42 3.83 -0.03 11.92
CA VAL A 42 3.76 -1.48 11.66
C VAL A 42 3.35 -1.72 10.20
N PHE A 43 4.02 -2.65 9.56
CA PHE A 43 3.57 -3.28 8.31
C PHE A 43 2.87 -4.60 8.66
N GLY A 44 1.79 -4.92 7.97
CA GLY A 44 1.10 -6.18 8.18
C GLY A 44 0.37 -6.70 6.97
N LEU A 45 0.12 -8.02 6.98
CA LEU A 45 -0.85 -8.69 6.12
C LEU A 45 -1.99 -9.16 7.00
N LEU A 46 -3.20 -8.79 6.63
CA LEU A 46 -4.42 -9.12 7.35
C LEU A 46 -5.25 -10.05 6.47
N PRO A 47 -5.75 -11.19 6.99
CA PRO A 47 -6.62 -12.06 6.24
C PRO A 47 -7.77 -11.28 5.60
N SER A 48 -8.04 -11.55 4.33
CA SER A 48 -9.28 -11.08 3.71
C SER A 48 -10.46 -11.81 4.35
N GLY A 49 -11.63 -11.18 4.37
CA GLY A 49 -12.89 -11.88 4.65
C GLY A 49 -13.51 -12.49 3.40
N ASP A 50 -12.74 -12.61 2.32
CA ASP A 50 -13.20 -13.11 1.03
C ASP A 50 -13.22 -14.63 1.02
N VAL A 51 -14.13 -15.22 0.24
CA VAL A 51 -14.37 -16.67 0.24
C VAL A 51 -13.14 -17.46 -0.19
N GLY A 52 -12.44 -17.05 -1.25
CA GLY A 52 -11.19 -17.69 -1.68
C GLY A 52 -9.99 -17.34 -0.78
N GLY A 53 -10.22 -16.68 0.35
CA GLY A 53 -9.19 -16.24 1.28
C GLY A 53 -8.26 -15.19 0.68
N GLY A 54 -7.03 -15.17 1.17
CA GLY A 54 -6.04 -14.16 0.82
C GLY A 54 -5.83 -13.13 1.93
N TRP A 55 -5.23 -12.00 1.56
CA TRP A 55 -4.84 -10.95 2.50
C TRP A 55 -4.96 -9.57 1.89
N SER A 56 -5.05 -8.56 2.73
CA SER A 56 -4.71 -7.18 2.37
C SER A 56 -3.47 -6.76 3.15
N PHE A 57 -2.47 -6.21 2.45
CA PHE A 57 -1.32 -5.63 3.14
C PHE A 57 -1.57 -4.17 3.50
N ALA A 58 -0.98 -3.73 4.61
CA ALA A 58 -1.32 -2.46 5.21
C ALA A 58 -0.16 -1.86 6.03
N MET A 59 -0.23 -0.56 6.26
CA MET A 59 0.61 0.14 7.23
C MET A 59 -0.22 1.04 8.13
N GLY A 60 0.27 1.25 9.35
CA GLY A 60 -0.35 2.17 10.29
C GLY A 60 0.32 2.11 11.66
N PRO A 61 -0.33 2.64 12.70
CA PRO A 61 0.29 2.81 13.98
C PRO A 61 0.42 1.46 14.70
N SER A 62 1.55 1.25 15.36
CA SER A 62 1.90 -0.05 15.98
C SER A 62 0.97 -0.44 17.14
N ASP A 63 0.33 0.55 17.77
CA ASP A 63 -0.64 0.38 18.84
C ASP A 63 -2.05 0.00 18.35
N SER A 64 -2.30 -0.02 17.03
CA SER A 64 -3.60 -0.40 16.50
C SER A 64 -3.81 -1.91 16.58
N ALA A 65 -4.76 -2.30 17.43
CA ALA A 65 -5.28 -3.66 17.50
C ALA A 65 -6.26 -4.01 16.36
N LYS A 66 -6.75 -3.03 15.59
CA LYS A 66 -7.83 -3.23 14.59
C LYS A 66 -7.36 -2.98 13.16
N VAL A 67 -8.00 -3.70 12.23
CA VAL A 67 -7.82 -3.61 10.76
C VAL A 67 -7.96 -2.16 10.26
N GLY A 68 -8.99 -1.43 10.72
CA GLY A 68 -9.22 -0.03 10.32
C GLY A 68 -8.21 0.99 10.85
N GLY A 69 -7.25 0.59 11.68
CA GLY A 69 -6.16 1.50 12.08
C GLY A 69 -4.95 1.43 11.14
N LEU A 70 -4.85 0.43 10.27
CA LEU A 70 -3.75 0.29 9.32
C LEU A 70 -4.19 0.71 7.92
N ASP A 71 -4.38 2.01 7.68
CA ASP A 71 -4.67 2.51 6.32
C ASP A 71 -3.78 3.68 5.89
N TYR A 72 -2.52 3.66 6.28
CA TYR A 72 -1.57 4.69 5.84
C TYR A 72 -1.19 4.52 4.36
N ILE A 73 -1.54 3.39 3.74
CA ILE A 73 -1.32 3.11 2.32
C ILE A 73 -2.48 3.66 1.49
N GLY A 74 -3.73 3.30 1.80
CA GLY A 74 -4.90 3.68 1.02
C GLY A 74 -5.18 5.18 1.04
N LEU A 75 -4.65 5.92 2.02
CA LEU A 75 -4.72 7.38 2.06
C LEU A 75 -3.83 8.08 1.02
N VAL A 76 -2.74 7.46 0.57
CA VAL A 76 -1.76 8.08 -0.34
C VAL A 76 -1.41 7.20 -1.54
N THR A 77 -2.15 6.12 -1.76
CA THR A 77 -1.99 5.23 -2.91
C THR A 77 -3.32 5.14 -3.64
N PRO A 78 -3.46 5.72 -4.84
CA PRO A 78 -4.64 5.56 -5.66
C PRO A 78 -4.72 4.10 -6.16
N PRO A 79 -5.88 3.63 -6.63
CA PRO A 79 -7.15 4.36 -6.80
C PRO A 79 -7.98 4.44 -5.51
N TYR A 80 -8.79 5.50 -5.37
CA TYR A 80 -9.64 5.74 -4.19
C TYR A 80 -11.09 5.25 -4.32
N ARG A 81 -11.51 4.83 -5.52
CA ARG A 81 -12.91 4.46 -5.83
C ARG A 81 -13.04 3.07 -6.47
N SER A 82 -12.01 2.25 -6.40
CA SER A 82 -12.01 0.89 -6.94
C SER A 82 -11.25 -0.05 -6.02
N ARG A 83 -11.07 -1.31 -6.45
CA ARG A 83 -10.29 -2.31 -5.70
C ARG A 83 -8.94 -1.73 -5.30
N LEU A 84 -8.61 -1.82 -4.01
CA LEU A 84 -7.32 -1.36 -3.51
C LEU A 84 -6.20 -2.22 -4.10
N ALA A 85 -5.11 -1.57 -4.51
CA ALA A 85 -3.91 -2.27 -4.98
C ALA A 85 -3.30 -3.18 -3.89
N THR A 86 -3.69 -2.97 -2.63
CA THR A 86 -3.23 -3.75 -1.48
C THR A 86 -3.94 -5.09 -1.30
N SER A 87 -5.05 -5.33 -2.01
CA SER A 87 -5.81 -6.57 -1.95
C SER A 87 -5.10 -7.70 -2.70
N LEU A 88 -4.75 -8.74 -1.96
CA LEU A 88 -4.16 -10.00 -2.41
C LEU A 88 -5.18 -11.14 -2.16
N ASP A 89 -6.35 -11.03 -2.79
CA ASP A 89 -7.49 -11.94 -2.59
C ASP A 89 -8.26 -12.21 -3.91
N THR A 90 -9.29 -13.05 -3.85
CA THR A 90 -10.11 -13.43 -5.02
C THR A 90 -11.28 -12.50 -5.30
N SER A 91 -11.40 -11.40 -4.55
CA SER A 91 -12.48 -10.42 -4.70
C SER A 91 -12.53 -9.87 -6.14
N TYR A 92 -13.60 -9.20 -6.54
CA TYR A 92 -13.72 -8.63 -7.90
C TYR A 92 -13.40 -9.60 -9.06
N GLY A 93 -13.63 -10.90 -8.86
CA GLY A 93 -13.42 -11.94 -9.88
C GLY A 93 -11.96 -12.20 -10.24
N VAL A 94 -11.03 -11.98 -9.29
CA VAL A 94 -9.62 -12.32 -9.46
C VAL A 94 -9.38 -13.78 -9.12
N LEU A 95 -8.60 -14.46 -9.97
CA LEU A 95 -8.25 -15.87 -9.77
C LEU A 95 -7.17 -16.04 -8.70
N ALA A 96 -7.31 -17.03 -7.83
CA ALA A 96 -6.34 -17.32 -6.77
C ALA A 96 -4.93 -17.54 -7.32
N GLN A 97 -4.80 -18.25 -8.45
CA GLN A 97 -3.52 -18.48 -9.11
C GLN A 97 -2.83 -17.18 -9.56
N SER A 98 -3.58 -16.16 -9.99
CA SER A 98 -2.97 -14.88 -10.41
C SER A 98 -2.59 -13.99 -9.24
N VAL A 99 -3.10 -14.26 -8.04
CA VAL A 99 -2.67 -13.58 -6.81
C VAL A 99 -1.30 -14.08 -6.35
N VAL A 100 -1.07 -15.39 -6.44
CA VAL A 100 0.20 -16.02 -6.00
C VAL A 100 1.28 -16.01 -7.08
N GLU A 101 0.94 -15.61 -8.30
CA GLU A 101 1.91 -15.33 -9.36
C GLU A 101 2.89 -14.22 -8.94
N LYS A 102 4.14 -14.35 -9.40
CA LYS A 102 5.19 -13.35 -9.13
C LYS A 102 4.79 -12.01 -9.72
N ARG A 103 4.47 -11.07 -8.84
CA ARG A 103 4.09 -9.70 -9.18
C ARG A 103 4.71 -8.70 -8.22
N GLU A 104 4.88 -7.47 -8.71
CA GLU A 104 5.32 -6.34 -7.91
C GLU A 104 4.19 -5.31 -7.81
N ILE A 105 3.98 -4.79 -6.62
CA ILE A 105 2.98 -3.75 -6.34
C ILE A 105 3.72 -2.58 -5.70
N GLU A 106 3.77 -1.47 -6.41
CA GLU A 106 4.27 -0.22 -5.86
C GLU A 106 3.18 0.48 -5.05
N PHE A 107 3.56 1.09 -3.94
CA PHE A 107 2.64 1.85 -3.12
C PHE A 107 3.37 2.96 -2.35
N TRP A 108 2.60 3.91 -1.84
CA TRP A 108 3.07 4.98 -0.97
C TRP A 108 2.48 4.80 0.42
N PHE A 109 3.16 5.33 1.43
CA PHE A 109 2.66 5.25 2.80
C PHE A 109 3.07 6.45 3.64
N LEU A 110 2.21 6.80 4.59
CA LEU A 110 2.48 7.84 5.57
C LEU A 110 3.35 7.32 6.70
N LEU A 111 4.15 8.21 7.29
CA LEU A 111 5.15 7.82 8.30
C LEU A 111 4.63 7.97 9.75
N ASN A 112 3.53 8.70 9.96
CA ASN A 112 3.02 9.02 11.28
C ASN A 112 1.51 9.31 11.28
N ARG A 113 0.92 9.38 12.48
CA ARG A 113 -0.52 9.56 12.71
C ARG A 113 -1.02 10.98 12.37
N GLU A 114 -0.18 11.99 12.57
CA GLU A 114 -0.56 13.38 12.29
C GLU A 114 -0.80 13.59 10.79
N ASP A 115 0.13 13.11 9.96
CA ASP A 115 0.01 13.20 8.51
C ASP A 115 -1.09 12.28 7.97
N ALA A 116 -1.35 11.14 8.62
CA ALA A 116 -2.51 10.30 8.32
C ALA A 116 -3.85 11.01 8.54
N ALA A 117 -3.98 11.80 9.61
CA ALA A 117 -5.19 12.60 9.81
C ALA A 117 -5.37 13.67 8.72
N LYS A 118 -4.28 14.35 8.32
CA LYS A 118 -4.30 15.33 7.22
C LYS A 118 -4.68 14.67 5.90
N ALA A 119 -4.09 13.51 5.59
CA ALA A 119 -4.39 12.76 4.38
C ALA A 119 -5.83 12.26 4.36
N GLY A 120 -6.35 11.74 5.48
CA GLY A 120 -7.74 11.32 5.61
C GLY A 120 -8.74 12.43 5.30
N TYR A 121 -8.47 13.65 5.81
CA TYR A 121 -9.29 14.81 5.46
C TYR A 121 -9.25 15.12 3.95
N ALA A 122 -8.05 15.19 3.36
CA ALA A 122 -7.89 15.50 1.93
C ALA A 122 -8.51 14.43 1.02
N VAL A 123 -8.32 13.14 1.31
CA VAL A 123 -8.97 12.03 0.58
C VAL A 123 -10.49 12.09 0.74
N GLY A 124 -10.99 12.39 1.94
CA GLY A 124 -12.43 12.58 2.16
C GLY A 124 -13.02 13.66 1.26
N GLN A 125 -12.32 14.80 1.10
CA GLN A 125 -12.73 15.85 0.16
C GLN A 125 -12.68 15.37 -1.29
N LEU A 126 -11.65 14.61 -1.67
CA LEU A 126 -11.49 14.09 -3.03
C LEU A 126 -12.57 13.05 -3.41
N ILE A 127 -13.01 12.23 -2.45
CA ILE A 127 -14.04 11.22 -2.68
C ILE A 127 -15.45 11.82 -2.64
N PHE A 128 -15.73 12.73 -1.69
CA PHE A 128 -17.10 13.14 -1.36
C PHE A 128 -17.47 14.58 -1.77
N SER A 129 -16.53 15.44 -2.19
CA SER A 129 -16.83 16.85 -2.51
C SER A 129 -17.01 17.11 -4.02
N SER A 130 -17.89 18.05 -4.35
CA SER A 130 -17.97 18.77 -5.63
C SER A 130 -17.89 20.26 -5.30
N PRO A 131 -16.85 21.02 -5.75
CA PRO A 131 -16.42 21.15 -7.15
C PRO A 131 -14.93 20.86 -7.44
N VAL A 132 -14.51 20.87 -8.71
CA VAL A 132 -13.13 20.59 -9.20
C VAL A 132 -12.01 21.32 -8.42
N GLN A 133 -12.26 22.55 -7.94
CA GLN A 133 -11.27 23.31 -7.15
C GLN A 133 -10.93 22.65 -5.80
N SER A 134 -11.83 21.86 -5.22
CA SER A 134 -11.52 21.08 -4.01
C SER A 134 -10.64 19.88 -4.31
N GLU A 135 -10.68 19.34 -5.54
CA GLU A 135 -9.86 18.20 -5.95
C GLU A 135 -8.39 18.59 -6.08
N GLU A 136 -8.07 19.62 -6.86
CA GLU A 136 -6.69 20.07 -7.06
C GLU A 136 -6.01 20.45 -5.74
N ARG A 137 -6.73 21.17 -4.87
CA ARG A 137 -6.24 21.51 -3.54
C ARG A 137 -6.00 20.28 -2.66
N SER A 138 -6.87 19.27 -2.74
CA SER A 138 -6.72 18.03 -1.98
C SER A 138 -5.53 17.22 -2.49
N LEU A 139 -5.33 17.17 -3.81
CA LEU A 139 -4.17 16.55 -4.45
C LEU A 139 -2.87 17.25 -4.04
N GLU A 140 -2.85 18.59 -4.03
CA GLU A 140 -1.70 19.36 -3.54
C GLU A 140 -1.38 19.06 -2.07
N GLN A 141 -2.41 19.02 -1.21
CA GLN A 141 -2.24 18.67 0.20
C GLN A 141 -1.61 17.28 0.34
N LEU A 142 -2.12 16.27 -0.36
CA LEU A 142 -1.58 14.91 -0.34
C LEU A 142 -0.16 14.85 -0.93
N ARG A 143 0.14 15.65 -1.97
CA ARG A 143 1.48 15.76 -2.58
C ARG A 143 2.50 16.29 -1.57
N ALA A 144 2.11 17.26 -0.75
CA ALA A 144 2.99 17.91 0.23
C ALA A 144 3.30 17.07 1.47
N LEU A 145 2.54 16.01 1.77
CA LEU A 145 2.77 15.19 2.96
C LEU A 145 4.06 14.35 2.86
N PRO A 146 4.86 14.27 3.95
CA PRO A 146 5.97 13.33 4.05
C PRO A 146 5.48 11.89 3.93
N LYS A 147 6.17 11.12 3.09
CA LYS A 147 5.79 9.74 2.76
C LYS A 147 7.00 8.87 2.46
N GLY A 148 6.84 7.58 2.69
CA GLY A 148 7.73 6.55 2.16
C GLY A 148 7.14 5.93 0.89
N LYS A 149 7.99 5.22 0.14
CA LYS A 149 7.59 4.37 -0.98
C LYS A 149 7.87 2.92 -0.64
N GLY A 150 6.95 2.03 -0.97
CA GLY A 150 7.12 0.60 -0.83
C GLY A 150 6.96 -0.13 -2.15
N VAL A 151 7.63 -1.28 -2.25
CA VAL A 151 7.44 -2.26 -3.33
C VAL A 151 7.19 -3.60 -2.68
N PHE A 152 5.96 -4.09 -2.78
CA PHE A 152 5.55 -5.42 -2.34
C PHE A 152 5.79 -6.41 -3.47
N ARG A 153 6.39 -7.56 -3.18
CA ARG A 153 6.67 -8.61 -4.16
C ARG A 153 6.20 -9.95 -3.63
N VAL A 154 5.40 -10.65 -4.42
CA VAL A 154 5.13 -12.07 -4.18
C VAL A 154 6.34 -12.85 -4.69
N ILE A 155 7.03 -13.54 -3.79
CA ILE A 155 8.23 -14.32 -4.11
C ILE A 155 7.93 -15.83 -4.20
N GLY A 156 6.78 -16.26 -3.69
CA GLY A 156 6.21 -17.59 -3.90
C GLY A 156 4.82 -17.69 -3.26
N GLY A 157 4.04 -18.69 -3.64
CA GLY A 157 2.72 -18.92 -3.04
C GLY A 157 2.07 -20.19 -3.58
N ASP A 158 1.04 -20.65 -2.87
CA ASP A 158 0.29 -21.85 -3.17
C ASP A 158 -1.20 -21.49 -3.27
N ALA A 159 -1.88 -22.03 -4.29
CA ALA A 159 -3.30 -21.80 -4.51
C ALA A 159 -3.97 -23.03 -5.12
N ILE A 160 -5.23 -23.25 -4.76
CA ILE A 160 -6.15 -24.08 -5.53
C ILE A 160 -6.69 -23.22 -6.66
N ALA A 161 -6.44 -23.64 -7.90
CA ALA A 161 -6.80 -22.86 -9.07
C ALA A 161 -8.33 -22.79 -9.26
N GLY A 162 -8.83 -21.59 -9.53
CA GLY A 162 -10.20 -21.37 -9.99
C GLY A 162 -10.36 -21.70 -11.49
N VAL A 163 -11.58 -22.01 -11.90
CA VAL A 163 -11.93 -22.37 -13.29
C VAL A 163 -12.52 -21.23 -14.11
N ALA A 164 -12.84 -20.08 -13.50
CA ALA A 164 -13.40 -18.95 -14.22
C ALA A 164 -12.37 -18.31 -15.16
N ALA A 165 -12.82 -17.73 -16.27
CA ALA A 165 -11.98 -16.82 -17.03
C ALA A 165 -11.75 -15.52 -16.22
N PRO A 166 -10.58 -14.86 -16.35
CA PRO A 166 -10.36 -13.57 -15.69
C PRO A 166 -11.46 -12.56 -16.03
N GLY A 167 -12.06 -11.94 -15.02
CA GLY A 167 -13.12 -10.94 -15.22
C GLY A 167 -14.46 -11.52 -15.70
N GLN A 168 -14.62 -12.85 -15.70
CA GLN A 168 -15.90 -13.47 -16.01
C GLN A 168 -16.94 -13.06 -14.96
N PRO A 169 -18.08 -12.47 -15.38
CA PRO A 169 -19.14 -12.10 -14.46
C PRO A 169 -19.70 -13.34 -13.77
N LEU A 170 -20.18 -13.15 -12.54
CA LEU A 170 -20.90 -14.20 -11.82
C LEU A 170 -22.07 -14.72 -12.69
N PRO A 171 -22.38 -16.02 -12.60
CA PRO A 171 -23.56 -16.57 -13.27
C PRO A 171 -24.81 -15.75 -12.92
N PRO A 172 -25.72 -15.50 -13.87
CA PRO A 172 -26.88 -14.61 -13.71
C PRO A 172 -28.00 -15.15 -12.79
N ASP A 173 -27.71 -16.17 -11.97
CA ASP A 173 -28.69 -16.77 -11.05
C ASP A 173 -29.10 -15.73 -9.98
N PRO A 174 -30.37 -15.66 -9.53
CA PRO A 174 -30.87 -14.54 -8.73
C PRO A 174 -30.42 -14.57 -7.26
N GLY A 175 -29.51 -15.48 -6.90
CA GLY A 175 -28.86 -15.55 -5.60
C GLY A 175 -27.38 -15.21 -5.74
N TYR A 176 -26.82 -14.55 -4.73
CA TYR A 176 -25.37 -14.50 -4.60
C TYR A 176 -24.85 -15.95 -4.49
N PRO A 177 -23.91 -16.38 -5.34
CA PRO A 177 -23.42 -17.75 -5.30
C PRO A 177 -22.87 -18.08 -3.92
N ASP A 178 -23.10 -19.31 -3.47
CA ASP A 178 -22.57 -19.78 -2.19
C ASP A 178 -21.04 -19.84 -2.20
N ASP A 179 -20.46 -19.94 -1.01
CA ASP A 179 -19.01 -19.93 -0.82
C ASP A 179 -18.33 -21.07 -1.60
N GLU A 180 -18.95 -22.26 -1.65
CA GLU A 180 -18.42 -23.40 -2.42
C GLU A 180 -18.36 -23.11 -3.93
N THR A 181 -19.39 -22.48 -4.48
CA THR A 181 -19.42 -22.07 -5.88
C THR A 181 -18.35 -21.01 -6.16
N LEU A 182 -18.19 -20.04 -5.27
CA LEU A 182 -17.17 -18.99 -5.41
C LEU A 182 -15.74 -19.53 -5.31
N GLU A 183 -15.45 -20.41 -4.34
CA GLU A 183 -14.16 -21.09 -4.24
C GLU A 183 -13.85 -21.91 -5.49
N ARG A 184 -14.84 -22.62 -6.05
CA ARG A 184 -14.63 -23.38 -7.28
C ARG A 184 -14.34 -22.46 -8.48
N LEU A 185 -15.05 -21.35 -8.59
CA LEU A 185 -14.90 -20.41 -9.70
C LEU A 185 -13.58 -19.66 -9.64
N TYR A 186 -13.24 -19.08 -8.49
CA TYR A 186 -12.10 -18.18 -8.35
C TYR A 186 -10.88 -18.82 -7.67
N GLY A 187 -11.03 -20.00 -7.10
CA GLY A 187 -9.98 -20.72 -6.41
C GLY A 187 -9.86 -20.29 -4.95
N ARG A 188 -8.82 -20.82 -4.31
CA ARG A 188 -8.49 -20.50 -2.91
C ARG A 188 -6.99 -20.28 -2.75
N ILE A 189 -6.62 -19.23 -2.05
CA ILE A 189 -5.22 -18.92 -1.77
C ILE A 189 -4.83 -19.56 -0.44
N GLU A 190 -3.81 -20.41 -0.45
CA GLU A 190 -3.41 -21.18 0.74
C GLU A 190 -2.20 -20.57 1.44
N ARG A 191 -1.27 -19.99 0.66
CA ARG A 191 -0.02 -19.44 1.19
C ARG A 191 0.54 -18.35 0.29
N ILE A 192 1.14 -17.32 0.88
CA ILE A 192 2.05 -16.41 0.18
C ILE A 192 3.33 -16.19 0.98
N ALA A 193 4.46 -16.20 0.27
CA ALA A 193 5.74 -15.68 0.71
C ALA A 193 6.03 -14.37 -0.02
N PHE A 194 6.52 -13.38 0.71
CA PHE A 194 6.66 -12.03 0.19
C PHE A 194 7.95 -11.34 0.62
N GLU A 195 8.33 -10.33 -0.17
CA GLU A 195 9.34 -9.33 0.16
C GLU A 195 8.71 -7.94 0.02
N VAL A 196 9.01 -7.04 0.95
CA VAL A 196 8.64 -5.63 0.87
C VAL A 196 9.89 -4.79 1.05
N ARG A 197 10.24 -4.04 0.01
CA ARG A 197 11.27 -3.01 0.10
C ARG A 197 10.61 -1.70 0.48
N LEU A 198 11.05 -1.09 1.57
CA LEU A 198 10.60 0.21 2.02
C LEU A 198 11.71 1.23 1.83
N THR A 199 11.40 2.35 1.20
CA THR A 199 12.27 3.52 1.05
C THR A 199 11.69 4.68 1.85
N VAL A 200 12.52 5.23 2.74
CA VAL A 200 12.13 6.26 3.71
C VAL A 200 13.17 7.39 3.75
N PRO A 201 12.80 8.60 4.19
CA PRO A 201 13.75 9.69 4.38
C PRO A 201 14.89 9.29 5.34
N LYS A 202 16.10 9.84 5.15
CA LYS A 202 17.27 9.52 5.99
C LYS A 202 17.07 9.82 7.48
N GLY A 203 16.19 10.77 7.83
CA GLY A 203 15.83 11.07 9.22
C GLY A 203 14.92 10.02 9.90
N TYR A 204 14.35 9.09 9.12
CA TYR A 204 13.52 8.01 9.65
C TYR A 204 14.38 6.98 10.39
N ARG A 205 13.95 6.57 11.59
CA ARG A 205 14.66 5.57 12.39
C ARG A 205 14.24 4.16 11.98
N VAL A 206 15.06 3.50 11.17
CA VAL A 206 14.88 2.09 10.83
C VAL A 206 15.18 1.23 12.07
N PRO A 207 14.34 0.23 12.42
CA PRO A 207 14.64 -0.69 13.51
C PRO A 207 15.95 -1.45 13.29
N GLU A 208 16.73 -1.64 14.36
CA GLU A 208 18.05 -2.29 14.31
C GLU A 208 18.01 -3.73 13.77
N THR A 209 16.84 -4.37 13.78
CA THR A 209 16.65 -5.70 13.17
C THR A 209 16.74 -5.69 11.64
N PHE A 210 16.80 -4.52 11.01
CA PHE A 210 16.93 -4.38 9.57
C PHE A 210 18.26 -3.72 9.21
N SER A 211 18.90 -4.26 8.18
CA SER A 211 19.97 -3.56 7.49
C SER A 211 19.39 -2.53 6.54
N SER A 212 19.80 -1.27 6.69
CA SER A 212 19.42 -0.16 5.82
C SER A 212 20.59 0.25 4.94
N GLN A 213 20.31 0.60 3.70
CA GLN A 213 21.29 1.13 2.75
C GLN A 213 20.83 2.46 2.17
N ALA A 214 21.77 3.31 1.77
CA ALA A 214 21.43 4.54 1.04
C ALA A 214 20.64 4.21 -0.23
N ALA A 215 19.61 5.00 -0.50
CA ALA A 215 18.73 4.80 -1.65
C ALA A 215 18.35 6.16 -2.27
N PRO A 216 18.08 6.22 -3.58
CA PRO A 216 17.48 7.41 -4.16
C PRO A 216 16.13 7.66 -3.49
N CYS A 217 15.84 8.92 -3.18
CA CYS A 217 14.49 9.25 -2.76
C CYS A 217 13.53 8.94 -3.90
N PRO A 218 12.35 8.38 -3.58
CA PRO A 218 11.35 8.14 -4.61
C PRO A 218 11.01 9.50 -5.24
N GLY A 219 10.82 9.52 -6.55
CA GLY A 219 10.53 10.76 -7.29
C GLY A 219 9.25 11.45 -6.78
N ALA A 220 8.97 12.65 -7.28
CA ALA A 220 7.73 13.35 -6.94
C ALA A 220 6.53 12.42 -7.16
N TRP A 221 5.61 12.41 -6.20
CA TRP A 221 4.39 11.60 -6.28
C TRP A 221 3.53 12.10 -7.44
N ILE A 222 3.40 11.27 -8.48
CA ILE A 222 2.54 11.53 -9.63
C ILE A 222 1.20 10.84 -9.34
N LEU A 223 0.23 11.63 -8.88
CA LEU A 223 -1.20 11.36 -9.08
C LEU A 223 -1.62 12.03 -10.39
#